data_AF-A0A7W8RQ38-F1
#
_entry.id   AF-A0A7W8RQ38-F1
#
_cell.length_a   1.000
_cell.length_b   1.000
_cell.length_c   1.000
_cell.angle_alpha   90.00
_cell.angle_beta   90.00
_cell.angle_gamma   90.00
#
_symmetry.space_group_name_H-M   'P 1'
#
loop_
_entity.id
_entity.type
_entity.pdbx_description
1 polymer ?
#
loop_
_entity_poly.entity_id
_entity_poly.type
_entity_poly.pdbx_seq_one_letter_code
_entity_poly.pdbx_strand_id
1 'polypeptide(L)'
;MKIFNAPWRRRGRIEAKTILLNSALDLALDFDNWLSSIRERLKASQPSLDKQQLEMLNQVCTEAVRFGQETALHLCATTDLPSVQGRFDELFVERYPWVSQENLERIYRHCIYLATKTARAG
;
A
#
# COMPACT_ATOMS: atom_id res chain seq x y z
N MET A 1 -25.77 -23.83 29.36
CA MET A 1 -25.25 -23.16 28.15
C MET A 1 -24.90 -21.72 28.48
N LYS A 2 -23.62 -21.34 28.39
CA LYS A 2 -23.16 -19.94 28.31
C LYS A 2 -22.02 -19.89 27.31
N ILE A 3 -22.29 -19.33 26.13
CA ILE A 3 -21.30 -19.19 25.06
C ILE A 3 -20.55 -17.89 25.34
N PHE A 4 -19.33 -17.98 25.87
CA PHE A 4 -18.43 -16.84 25.95
C PHE A 4 -17.92 -16.52 24.54
N ASN A 5 -18.56 -15.57 23.86
CA ASN A 5 -18.05 -14.98 22.62
C ASN A 5 -16.83 -14.12 22.95
N ALA A 6 -15.64 -14.71 22.87
CA ALA A 6 -14.37 -14.07 23.15
C ALA A 6 -14.01 -13.01 22.06
N PRO A 7 -13.92 -11.71 22.39
CA PRO A 7 -13.58 -10.64 21.44
C PRO A 7 -12.15 -10.73 20.88
N TRP A 8 -11.27 -11.46 21.56
CA TRP A 8 -9.85 -11.61 21.24
C TRP A 8 -9.58 -12.26 19.86
N ARG A 9 -10.43 -13.18 19.40
CA ARG A 9 -10.28 -13.84 18.09
C ARG A 9 -10.53 -12.91 16.90
N ARG A 10 -11.20 -11.77 17.12
CA ARG A 10 -11.46 -10.78 16.07
C ARG A 10 -10.26 -9.84 15.92
N ARG A 11 -9.67 -9.41 17.03
CA ARG A 11 -8.48 -8.53 17.04
C ARG A 11 -7.27 -9.18 16.37
N GLY A 12 -6.95 -10.43 16.72
CA GLY A 12 -5.80 -11.13 16.12
C GLY A 12 -5.95 -11.40 14.61
N ARG A 13 -7.18 -11.54 14.10
CA ARG A 13 -7.43 -11.69 12.65
C ARG A 13 -7.28 -10.37 11.89
N ILE A 14 -7.69 -9.26 12.49
CA ILE A 14 -7.50 -7.93 11.90
C ILE A 14 -6.01 -7.61 11.83
N GLU A 15 -5.29 -7.83 12.93
CA GLU A 15 -3.84 -7.60 13.01
C GLU A 15 -3.06 -8.46 12.00
N ALA A 16 -3.37 -9.75 11.89
CA ALA A 16 -2.76 -10.61 10.88
C ALA A 16 -3.02 -10.14 9.44
N LYS A 17 -4.24 -9.66 9.14
CA LYS A 17 -4.57 -9.09 7.83
C LYS A 17 -3.79 -7.80 7.56
N THR A 18 -3.69 -6.91 8.54
CA THR A 18 -2.94 -5.65 8.43
C THR A 18 -1.45 -5.92 8.19
N ILE A 19 -0.86 -6.87 8.91
CA ILE A 19 0.54 -7.28 8.70
C ILE A 19 0.72 -7.79 7.28
N LEU A 20 -0.16 -8.68 6.82
CA LEU A 20 -0.07 -9.27 5.48
C LEU A 20 -0.18 -8.22 4.36
N LEU A 21 -1.10 -7.25 4.51
CA LEU A 21 -1.25 -6.15 3.57
C LEU A 21 -0.01 -5.24 3.54
N ASN A 22 0.58 -4.94 4.69
CA ASN A 22 1.80 -4.14 4.74
C ASN A 22 3.02 -4.87 4.17
N SER A 23 3.16 -6.16 4.43
CA SER A 23 4.22 -6.96 3.78
C SER A 23 4.03 -7.00 2.26
N ALA A 24 2.78 -7.12 1.79
CA ALA A 24 2.49 -7.10 0.37
C ALA A 24 2.76 -5.75 -0.28
N LEU A 25 2.42 -4.66 0.41
CA LEU A 25 2.65 -3.30 -0.09
C LEU A 25 4.15 -2.97 -0.10
N ASP A 26 4.91 -3.39 0.91
CA ASP A 26 6.36 -3.21 0.96
C ASP A 26 7.04 -3.85 -0.27
N LEU A 27 6.61 -5.07 -0.63
CA LEU A 27 7.06 -5.72 -1.86
C LEU A 27 6.66 -4.91 -3.11
N ALA A 28 5.42 -4.41 -3.19
CA ALA A 28 4.96 -3.62 -4.32
C ALA A 28 5.74 -2.32 -4.51
N LEU A 29 6.29 -1.75 -3.44
CA LEU A 29 7.07 -0.51 -3.42
C LEU A 29 8.58 -0.72 -3.59
N ASP A 30 9.01 -1.96 -3.81
CA ASP A 30 10.41 -2.31 -4.04
C ASP A 30 10.85 -1.89 -5.45
N PHE A 31 11.60 -0.80 -5.52
CA PHE A 31 12.16 -0.25 -6.74
C PHE A 31 13.16 -1.18 -7.44
N ASP A 32 13.85 -2.05 -6.72
CA ASP A 32 14.85 -2.93 -7.31
C ASP A 32 14.17 -4.09 -8.08
N ASN A 33 12.94 -4.42 -7.70
CA ASN A 33 12.18 -5.55 -8.24
C ASN A 33 10.84 -5.16 -8.85
N TRP A 34 10.69 -3.90 -9.28
CA TRP A 34 9.43 -3.36 -9.81
C TRP A 34 8.97 -4.03 -11.12
N LEU A 35 9.88 -4.62 -11.90
CA LEU A 35 9.56 -5.39 -13.12
C LEU A 35 9.08 -6.81 -12.82
N SER A 36 9.35 -7.31 -11.61
CA SER A 36 8.91 -8.64 -11.20
C SER A 36 7.47 -8.59 -10.69
N SER A 37 6.67 -9.58 -11.06
CA SER A 37 5.29 -9.67 -10.59
C SER A 37 5.22 -9.71 -9.06
N ILE A 38 4.45 -8.80 -8.47
CA ILE A 38 4.16 -8.76 -7.02
C ILE A 38 3.64 -10.12 -6.54
N ARG A 39 2.83 -10.80 -7.38
CA ARG A 39 2.28 -12.13 -7.09
C ARG A 39 3.37 -13.19 -6.88
N GLU A 40 4.39 -13.23 -7.73
CA GLU A 40 5.48 -14.20 -7.61
C GLU A 40 6.32 -13.92 -6.36
N ARG A 41 6.59 -12.63 -6.08
CA ARG A 41 7.33 -12.19 -4.88
C ARG A 41 6.55 -12.46 -3.59
N LEU A 42 5.23 -12.31 -3.62
CA LEU A 42 4.34 -12.70 -2.53
C LEU A 42 4.33 -14.21 -2.32
N LYS A 43 4.30 -15.01 -3.40
CA LYS A 43 4.35 -16.48 -3.26
C LYS A 43 5.67 -16.95 -2.65
N ALA A 44 6.78 -16.32 -3.04
CA ALA A 44 8.10 -16.65 -2.51
C ALA A 44 8.24 -16.28 -1.02
N SER A 45 7.74 -15.11 -0.61
CA SER A 45 7.82 -14.63 0.78
C SER A 45 6.78 -15.28 1.71
N GLN A 46 5.62 -15.66 1.18
CA GLN A 46 4.52 -16.25 1.93
C GLN A 46 3.99 -17.53 1.24
N PRO A 47 4.74 -18.66 1.31
CA PRO A 47 4.40 -19.88 0.58
C PRO A 47 3.07 -20.51 0.98
N SER A 48 2.59 -20.23 2.18
CA SER A 48 1.32 -20.74 2.75
C SER A 48 0.08 -20.10 2.13
N LEU A 49 0.21 -18.99 1.40
CA LEU A 49 -0.92 -18.34 0.75
C LEU A 49 -1.41 -19.15 -0.44
N ASP A 50 -2.74 -19.24 -0.54
CA ASP A 50 -3.41 -19.78 -1.71
C ASP A 50 -3.48 -18.76 -2.86
N LYS A 51 -3.89 -19.22 -4.03
CA LYS A 51 -3.99 -18.41 -5.25
C LYS A 51 -4.95 -17.22 -5.10
N GLN A 52 -6.05 -17.39 -4.39
CA GLN A 52 -7.07 -16.35 -4.23
C GLN A 52 -6.56 -15.25 -3.28
N GLN A 53 -5.88 -15.62 -2.20
CA GLN A 53 -5.24 -14.69 -1.28
C GLN A 53 -4.14 -13.88 -1.97
N LEU A 54 -3.30 -14.54 -2.79
CA LEU A 54 -2.26 -13.87 -3.56
C LEU A 54 -2.83 -12.87 -4.56
N GLU A 55 -3.90 -13.23 -5.26
CA GLU A 55 -4.55 -12.34 -6.22
C GLU A 55 -5.18 -11.14 -5.52
N MET A 56 -5.86 -11.36 -4.38
CA MET A 56 -6.45 -10.29 -3.58
C MET A 56 -5.38 -9.30 -3.09
N LEU A 57 -4.25 -9.78 -2.56
CA LEU A 57 -3.16 -8.92 -2.13
C LEU A 57 -2.54 -8.15 -3.30
N ASN A 58 -2.31 -8.83 -4.44
CA ASN A 58 -1.77 -8.21 -5.64
C ASN A 58 -2.68 -7.07 -6.15
N GLN A 59 -4.00 -7.33 -6.21
CA GLN A 59 -4.98 -6.34 -6.62
C GLN A 59 -5.01 -5.15 -5.67
N VAL A 60 -5.13 -5.38 -4.35
CA VAL A 60 -5.18 -4.31 -3.36
C VAL A 60 -3.92 -3.45 -3.39
N CYS A 61 -2.74 -4.05 -3.47
CA CYS A 61 -1.49 -3.30 -3.54
C CYS A 61 -1.36 -2.51 -4.85
N THR A 62 -1.77 -3.08 -5.98
CA THR A 62 -1.72 -2.40 -7.28
C THR A 62 -2.67 -1.20 -7.31
N GLU A 63 -3.89 -1.35 -6.77
CA GLU A 63 -4.84 -0.25 -6.62
C GLU A 63 -4.31 0.84 -5.69
N ALA A 64 -3.68 0.45 -4.57
CA ALA A 64 -3.08 1.40 -3.64
C ALA A 64 -1.93 2.21 -4.26
N VAL A 65 -1.02 1.54 -4.97
CA VAL A 65 0.08 2.20 -5.70
C VAL A 65 -0.46 3.14 -6.77
N ARG A 66 -1.44 2.70 -7.56
CA ARG A 66 -2.08 3.52 -8.59
C ARG A 66 -2.74 4.76 -8.00
N PHE A 67 -3.51 4.59 -6.93
CA PHE A 67 -4.13 5.71 -6.22
C PHE A 67 -3.09 6.70 -5.71
N GLY A 68 -1.98 6.22 -5.14
CA GLY A 68 -0.87 7.06 -4.71
C GLY A 68 -0.27 7.86 -5.88
N GLN A 69 -0.03 7.22 -7.03
CA GLN A 69 0.52 7.89 -8.21
C GLN A 69 -0.42 8.98 -8.74
N GLU A 70 -1.70 8.67 -8.88
CA GLU A 70 -2.72 9.63 -9.35
C GLU A 70 -2.88 10.80 -8.35
N THR A 71 -2.87 10.52 -7.05
CA THR A 71 -2.96 11.54 -5.99
C THR A 71 -1.73 12.45 -6.00
N ALA A 72 -0.53 11.90 -6.07
CA ALA A 72 0.71 12.68 -6.11
C ALA A 72 0.78 13.58 -7.35
N LEU A 73 0.40 13.06 -8.52
CA LEU A 73 0.31 13.84 -9.76
C LEU A 73 -0.66 15.01 -9.61
N HIS A 74 -1.86 14.75 -9.09
CA HIS A 74 -2.87 15.79 -8.89
C HIS A 74 -2.43 16.86 -7.89
N LEU A 75 -1.86 16.46 -6.75
CA LEU A 75 -1.40 17.39 -5.72
C LEU A 75 -0.24 18.25 -6.21
N CYS A 76 0.75 17.67 -6.91
CA CYS A 76 1.85 18.43 -7.50
C CYS A 76 1.39 19.45 -8.55
N ALA A 77 0.25 19.22 -9.21
CA ALA A 77 -0.30 20.13 -10.21
C ALA A 77 -1.14 21.27 -9.60
N THR A 78 -1.62 21.11 -8.36
CA THR A 78 -2.64 21.99 -7.76
C THR A 78 -2.20 22.66 -6.47
N THR A 79 -1.09 22.20 -5.88
CA THR A 79 -0.64 22.58 -4.54
C THR A 79 0.87 22.83 -4.53
N ASP A 80 1.33 23.75 -3.68
CA ASP A 80 2.77 23.97 -3.45
C ASP A 80 3.43 22.73 -2.84
N LEU A 81 4.63 22.40 -3.32
CA LEU A 81 5.40 21.21 -2.92
C LEU A 81 5.48 20.96 -1.40
N PRO A 82 5.69 21.97 -0.52
CA PRO A 82 5.76 21.75 0.92
C PRO A 82 4.48 21.18 1.55
N SER A 83 3.32 21.42 0.94
CA SER A 83 2.01 20.97 1.45
C SER A 83 1.58 19.62 0.86
N VAL A 84 2.26 19.13 -0.17
CA VAL A 84 1.89 17.90 -0.88
C VAL A 84 1.95 16.67 0.03
N GLN A 85 2.99 16.54 0.86
CA GLN A 85 3.14 15.35 1.72
C GLN A 85 2.00 15.21 2.71
N GLY A 86 1.70 16.27 3.48
CA GLY A 86 0.63 16.22 4.48
C GLY A 86 -0.71 15.87 3.85
N ARG A 87 -1.02 16.47 2.69
CA ARG A 87 -2.29 16.19 2.00
C ARG A 87 -2.33 14.79 1.39
N PHE A 88 -1.20 14.30 0.88
CA PHE A 88 -1.09 12.93 0.39
C PHE A 88 -1.34 11.93 1.51
N ASP A 89 -0.67 12.11 2.65
CA ASP A 89 -0.76 11.20 3.80
C ASP A 89 -2.20 11.10 4.32
N GLU A 90 -2.89 12.24 4.46
CA GLU A 90 -4.31 12.30 4.84
C GLU A 90 -5.20 11.47 3.89
N LEU A 91 -5.12 11.74 2.58
CA LEU A 91 -5.96 11.09 1.58
C LEU A 91 -5.64 9.59 1.46
N PHE A 92 -4.37 9.23 1.61
CA PHE A 92 -3.92 7.85 1.51
C PHE A 92 -4.39 7.01 2.71
N VAL A 93 -4.24 7.53 3.93
CA VAL A 93 -4.69 6.86 5.15
C VAL A 93 -6.22 6.78 5.22
N GLU A 94 -6.94 7.81 4.77
CA GLU A 94 -8.40 7.78 4.69
C GLU A 94 -8.89 6.60 3.85
N ARG A 95 -8.23 6.34 2.70
CA ARG A 95 -8.58 5.25 1.79
C ARG A 95 -8.02 3.88 2.21
N TYR A 96 -6.82 3.87 2.78
CA TYR A 96 -6.08 2.65 3.15
C TYR A 96 -5.67 2.68 4.63
N PRO A 97 -6.61 2.58 5.58
CA PRO A 97 -6.35 2.74 7.02
C PRO A 97 -5.50 1.61 7.63
N TRP A 98 -5.18 0.58 6.85
CA TRP A 98 -4.29 -0.51 7.25
C TRP A 98 -2.82 -0.20 6.99
N VAL A 99 -2.48 0.87 6.27
CA VAL A 99 -1.09 1.19 5.92
C VAL A 99 -0.28 1.52 7.17
N SER A 100 0.94 0.99 7.27
CA SER A 100 1.90 1.37 8.30
C SER A 100 2.54 2.72 7.96
N GLN A 101 3.07 3.40 8.98
CA GLN A 101 3.80 4.65 8.78
C GLN A 101 4.99 4.48 7.82
N GLU A 102 5.72 3.37 7.94
CA GLU A 102 6.86 3.05 7.07
C GLU A 102 6.44 2.92 5.61
N ASN A 103 5.34 2.21 5.35
CA ASN A 103 4.82 2.05 3.99
C ASN A 103 4.22 3.35 3.44
N LEU A 104 3.61 4.17 4.30
CA LEU A 104 3.10 5.48 3.92
C LEU A 104 4.23 6.40 3.42
N GLU A 105 5.33 6.46 4.15
CA GLU A 105 6.52 7.23 3.76
C GLU A 105 7.19 6.67 2.50
N ARG A 106 7.21 5.35 2.33
CA ARG A 106 7.75 4.71 1.12
C ARG A 106 6.89 4.99 -0.10
N ILE A 107 5.57 4.84 -0.02
CA ILE A 107 4.69 5.09 -1.15
C ILE A 107 4.68 6.56 -1.54
N TYR A 108 4.73 7.49 -0.57
CA TYR A 108 4.87 8.91 -0.84
C TYR A 108 6.14 9.20 -1.66
N ARG A 109 7.30 8.72 -1.21
CA ARG A 109 8.57 8.88 -1.94
C ARG A 109 8.51 8.29 -3.34
N HIS A 110 7.90 7.11 -3.47
CA HIS A 110 7.73 6.43 -4.75
C HIS A 110 6.90 7.27 -5.73
N CYS A 111 5.73 7.75 -5.28
CA CYS A 111 4.79 8.49 -6.11
C CYS A 111 5.29 9.91 -6.45
N ILE A 112 5.95 10.61 -5.53
CA ILE A 112 6.50 11.95 -5.80
C ILE A 112 7.68 11.88 -6.75
N TYR A 113 8.56 10.89 -6.62
CA TYR A 113 9.64 10.69 -7.58
C TYR A 113 9.08 10.53 -9.00
N LEU A 114 8.05 9.70 -9.17
CA LEU A 114 7.38 9.50 -10.46
C LEU A 114 6.69 10.78 -10.94
N ALA A 115 5.91 11.45 -10.10
CA ALA A 115 5.17 12.66 -10.47
C ALA A 115 6.11 13.78 -10.94
N THR A 116 7.20 14.02 -10.21
CA THR A 116 8.19 15.05 -10.56
C THR A 116 9.01 14.68 -11.81
N LYS A 117 9.22 13.38 -12.08
CA LYS A 117 9.84 12.92 -13.33
C LYS A 117 8.91 13.10 -14.53
N THR A 118 7.64 12.73 -14.40
CA THR A 118 6.64 12.91 -15.46
C THR A 118 6.42 14.37 -15.79
N ALA A 119 6.33 15.25 -14.79
CA ALA A 119 6.18 16.70 -14.98
C ALA A 119 7.37 17.37 -15.69
N ARG A 120 8.57 16.77 -15.69
CA ARG A 120 9.75 17.28 -16.39
C ARG A 120 9.86 16.80 -17.84
N ALA A 121 9.06 15.81 -18.22
CA ALA A 121 9.09 15.19 -19.55
C ALA A 121 7.98 15.71 -20.48
N GLY A 122 7.00 16.45 -19.95
CA GLY A 122 5.98 17.19 -20.71
C GLY A 122 6.33 18.66 -20.79
#